data_AF-A0A847R1F4-F1
#
_entry.id   AF-A0A847R1F4-F1
#
_cell.length_a   1.000
_cell.length_b   1.000
_cell.length_c   1.000
_cell.angle_alpha   90.00
_cell.angle_beta   90.00
_cell.angle_gamma   90.00
#
_symmetry.space_group_name_H-M   'P 1'
#
loop_
_entity.id
_entity.type
_entity.pdbx_description
1 polymer ?
#
loop_
_entity_poly.entity_id
_entity_poly.type
_entity_poly.pdbx_seq_one_letter_code
_entity_poly.pdbx_strand_id
1 'polypeptide(L)'
;MEQTYIFNNESHKDFTAAYMTALGMDQEQIDSVIAQRDFELSQNVQKREAAYKRESDPLYMEWQYDQTEEAGQKWRDKVAEIKERFPLA
;
A
#
# COMPACT_ATOMS: atom_id res chain seq x y z
N MET A 1 0.10 6.45 1.10
CA MET A 1 1.45 7.03 1.14
C MET A 1 2.27 6.27 0.13
N GLU A 2 2.76 6.95 -0.90
CA GLU A 2 3.65 6.33 -1.87
C GLU A 2 4.99 6.02 -1.16
N GLN A 3 5.53 4.83 -1.38
CA GLN A 3 6.82 4.45 -0.82
C GLN A 3 7.94 5.18 -1.56
N THR A 4 8.89 5.71 -0.80
CA THR A 4 10.03 6.46 -1.34
C THR A 4 11.29 6.13 -0.55
N TYR A 5 12.45 6.25 -1.18
CA TYR A 5 13.74 6.18 -0.50
C TYR A 5 14.56 7.44 -0.79
N ILE A 6 15.53 7.74 0.08
CA ILE A 6 16.43 8.89 -0.08
C ILE A 6 17.80 8.39 -0.53
N PHE A 7 18.34 8.96 -1.59
CA PHE A 7 19.70 8.74 -2.05
C PHE A 7 20.27 10.08 -2.53
N ASN A 8 21.52 10.41 -2.16
CA ASN A 8 22.15 11.71 -2.49
C ASN A 8 21.29 12.96 -2.16
N ASN A 9 20.56 12.94 -1.04
CA ASN A 9 19.60 13.98 -0.62
C ASN A 9 18.39 14.18 -1.56
N GLU A 10 18.17 13.29 -2.51
CA GLU A 10 17.00 13.27 -3.38
C GLU A 10 16.06 12.11 -3.03
N SER A 11 14.76 12.33 -3.22
CA SER A 11 13.73 11.32 -2.96
C SER A 11 13.35 10.63 -4.27
N HIS A 12 13.38 9.30 -4.24
CA HIS A 12 13.12 8.45 -5.39
C HIS A 12 11.95 7.49 -5.12
N LYS A 13 11.26 7.10 -6.19
CA LYS A 13 10.08 6.22 -6.16
C LYS A 13 10.23 4.95 -7.00
N ASP A 14 11.25 4.90 -7.86
CA ASP A 14 11.52 3.76 -8.71
C ASP A 14 12.49 2.82 -7.98
N PHE A 15 11.98 1.66 -7.57
CA PHE A 15 12.74 0.65 -6.84
C PHE A 15 13.30 -0.44 -7.77
N THR A 16 13.43 -0.18 -9.08
CA THR A 16 14.08 -1.13 -10.00
C THR A 16 15.60 -1.09 -9.83
N ALA A 17 16.23 -2.26 -9.81
CA ALA A 17 17.68 -2.38 -9.69
C ALA A 17 18.42 -1.61 -10.79
N ALA A 18 17.87 -1.59 -12.02
CA ALA A 18 18.42 -0.85 -13.15
C ALA A 18 18.45 0.67 -12.90
N TYR A 19 17.36 1.24 -12.38
CA TYR A 19 17.29 2.66 -12.04
C TYR A 19 18.27 3.02 -10.92
N MET A 20 18.27 2.24 -9.83
CA MET A 20 19.19 2.46 -8.71
C MET A 20 20.67 2.33 -9.10
N THR A 21 21.00 1.36 -9.96
CA THR A 21 22.34 1.23 -10.53
C THR A 21 22.71 2.46 -11.37
N ALA A 22 21.77 2.97 -12.17
CA ALA A 22 21.98 4.18 -12.97
C ALA A 22 22.15 5.45 -12.13
N LEU A 23 21.59 5.50 -10.91
CA LEU A 23 21.87 6.54 -9.92
C LEU A 23 23.27 6.43 -9.30
N GLY A 24 23.96 5.31 -9.50
CA GLY A 24 25.29 5.04 -8.94
C GLY A 24 25.27 4.33 -7.59
N MET A 25 24.15 3.69 -7.23
CA MET A 25 24.09 2.83 -6.05
C MET A 25 24.86 1.53 -6.29
N ASP A 26 25.58 1.06 -5.27
CA ASP A 26 26.15 -0.28 -5.27
C ASP A 26 25.11 -1.36 -4.91
N GLN A 27 25.49 -2.63 -5.04
CA GLN A 27 24.57 -3.74 -4.79
C GLN A 27 24.08 -3.80 -3.34
N GLU A 28 24.93 -3.45 -2.37
CA GLU A 28 24.56 -3.49 -0.95
C GLU A 28 23.51 -2.41 -0.62
N GLN A 29 23.69 -1.21 -1.19
CA GLN A 29 22.73 -0.11 -1.09
C GLN A 29 21.40 -0.47 -1.76
N ILE A 30 21.44 -1.10 -2.94
CA ILE A 30 20.26 -1.58 -3.66
C ILE A 30 19.50 -2.60 -2.81
N ASP A 31 20.21 -3.60 -2.27
CA ASP A 31 19.63 -4.65 -1.46
C ASP A 31 19.01 -4.09 -0.18
N SER A 32 19.66 -3.10 0.45
CA SER A 32 19.14 -2.42 1.63
C SER A 32 17.84 -1.67 1.34
N VAL A 33 17.78 -0.91 0.25
CA VAL A 33 16.57 -0.17 -0.16
C VAL A 33 15.42 -1.12 -0.51
N ILE A 34 15.71 -2.21 -1.22
CA ILE A 34 14.71 -3.25 -1.54
C ILE A 34 14.21 -3.93 -0.27
N ALA A 35 15.09 -4.33 0.63
CA ALA A 35 14.72 -4.97 1.88
C ALA A 35 13.86 -4.05 2.77
N GLN A 36 14.18 -2.76 2.82
CA GLN A 36 13.39 -1.76 3.52
C GLN A 36 11.96 -1.65 2.93
N ARG A 37 11.85 -1.53 1.60
CA ARG A 37 10.56 -1.50 0.89
C ARG A 37 9.74 -2.76 1.18
N ASP A 38 10.35 -3.93 1.09
CA ASP A 38 9.66 -5.21 1.27
C ASP A 38 9.21 -5.41 2.71
N PHE A 39 10.02 -4.95 3.67
CA PHE A 39 9.62 -4.91 5.07
C PHE A 39 8.40 -3.99 5.26
N GLU A 40 8.39 -2.79 4.70
CA GLU A 40 7.25 -1.87 4.79
C GLU A 40 5.98 -2.44 4.14
N LEU A 41 6.11 -3.10 2.98
CA LEU A 41 5.03 -3.81 2.29
C LEU A 41 4.49 -4.98 3.13
N SER A 42 5.36 -5.72 3.82
CA SER A 42 4.93 -6.83 4.69
C SER A 42 3.98 -6.35 5.80
N GLN A 43 4.17 -5.13 6.30
CA GLN A 43 3.31 -4.52 7.31
C GLN A 43 1.93 -4.12 6.75
N ASN A 44 1.80 -3.93 5.44
CA ASN A 44 0.53 -3.53 4.83
C ASN A 44 -0.55 -4.59 4.98
N VAL A 45 -0.21 -5.87 5.12
CA VAL A 45 -1.18 -6.94 5.40
C VAL A 45 -1.97 -6.62 6.68
N GLN A 46 -1.26 -6.35 7.78
CA GLN A 46 -1.87 -6.06 9.07
C GLN A 46 -2.62 -4.72 9.05
N LYS A 47 -2.03 -3.69 8.42
CA LYS A 47 -2.68 -2.37 8.29
C LYS A 47 -3.98 -2.46 7.49
N ARG A 48 -4.00 -3.26 6.43
CA ARG A 48 -5.16 -3.46 5.57
C ARG A 48 -6.26 -4.24 6.27
N GLU A 49 -5.90 -5.29 7.01
CA GLU A 49 -6.86 -6.04 7.84
C GLU A 49 -7.50 -5.14 8.90
N ALA A 50 -6.71 -4.34 9.61
CA ALA A 50 -7.23 -3.40 10.60
C ALA A 50 -8.14 -2.34 9.95
N ALA A 51 -7.80 -1.86 8.75
CA ALA A 51 -8.62 -0.91 8.01
C ALA A 51 -9.95 -1.53 7.55
N TYR A 52 -9.95 -2.79 7.09
CA TYR A 52 -11.21 -3.46 6.76
C TYR A 52 -12.13 -3.54 7.96
N LYS A 53 -11.63 -4.04 9.10
CA LYS A 53 -12.40 -4.17 10.35
C LYS A 53 -13.02 -2.84 10.81
N ARG A 54 -12.27 -1.74 10.66
CA ARG A 54 -12.69 -0.42 11.15
C ARG A 54 -13.57 0.33 10.15
N GLU A 55 -13.30 0.22 8.86
CA GLU A 55 -13.83 1.15 7.84
C GLU A 55 -14.74 0.47 6.80
N SER A 56 -14.51 -0.80 6.46
CA SER A 56 -15.26 -1.52 5.43
C SER A 56 -16.32 -2.44 6.02
N ASP A 57 -15.98 -3.19 7.06
CA ASP A 57 -16.87 -4.21 7.64
C ASP A 57 -18.19 -3.61 8.15
N PRO A 58 -18.23 -2.42 8.80
CA PRO A 58 -19.49 -1.78 9.16
C PRO A 58 -20.38 -1.47 7.96
N LEU A 59 -19.79 -1.00 6.84
CA LEU A 59 -20.53 -0.69 5.61
C LEU A 59 -21.10 -1.96 4.95
N TYR A 60 -20.36 -3.07 5.03
CA TYR A 60 -20.86 -4.36 4.57
C TYR A 60 -22.07 -4.79 5.40
N MET A 61 -22.01 -4.66 6.73
CA MET A 61 -23.14 -5.00 7.62
C MET A 61 -24.37 -4.13 7.35
N GLU A 62 -24.19 -2.82 7.14
CA GLU A 62 -25.26 -1.91 6.72
C GLU A 62 -25.88 -2.36 5.40
N TRP A 63 -25.06 -2.66 4.39
CA TRP A 63 -25.53 -3.13 3.09
C TRP A 63 -26.27 -4.48 3.17
N GLN A 64 -25.85 -5.41 4.03
CA GLN A 64 -26.55 -6.69 4.21
C GLN A 64 -27.98 -6.50 4.76
N TYR A 65 -28.21 -5.43 5.52
CA TYR A 65 -29.52 -5.07 6.05
C TYR A 65 -30.35 -4.26 5.05
N ASP A 66 -29.80 -3.17 4.51
CA ASP A 66 -30.51 -2.24 3.63
C ASP A 66 -30.72 -2.78 2.21
N GLN A 67 -29.77 -3.60 1.73
CA GLN A 67 -29.75 -4.23 0.40
C GLN A 67 -29.91 -3.26 -0.79
N THR A 68 -29.55 -2.00 -0.60
CA THR A 68 -29.57 -0.98 -1.66
C THR A 68 -28.29 -1.00 -2.50
N GLU A 69 -28.40 -0.51 -3.73
CA GLU A 69 -27.25 -0.41 -4.63
C GLU A 69 -26.24 0.63 -4.13
N GLU A 70 -26.74 1.74 -3.56
CA GLU A 70 -25.93 2.81 -3.00
C GLU A 70 -25.10 2.36 -1.81
N ALA A 71 -25.68 1.57 -0.89
CA ALA A 71 -24.93 1.02 0.25
C ALA A 71 -23.86 0.03 -0.22
N GLY A 72 -24.19 -0.82 -1.19
CA GLY A 72 -23.22 -1.73 -1.80
C GLY A 72 -22.08 -0.99 -2.50
N GLN A 73 -22.36 0.13 -3.17
CA GLN A 73 -21.34 0.94 -3.82
C GLN A 73 -20.41 1.62 -2.82
N LYS A 74 -20.97 2.22 -1.75
CA LYS A 74 -20.17 2.81 -0.66
C LYS A 74 -19.19 1.82 -0.05
N TRP A 75 -19.62 0.58 0.18
CA TRP A 75 -18.75 -0.49 0.66
C TRP A 75 -17.62 -0.79 -0.33
N ARG A 76 -17.94 -1.00 -1.61
CA ARG A 76 -16.93 -1.29 -2.66
C ARG A 76 -15.94 -0.15 -2.84
N ASP A 77 -16.40 1.09 -2.80
CA ASP A 77 -15.55 2.28 -2.89
C ASP A 77 -14.58 2.34 -1.71
N LYS A 78 -15.08 2.07 -0.49
CA LYS A 78 -14.22 2.02 0.70
C LYS A 78 -13.20 0.89 0.62
N VAL A 79 -13.60 -0.28 0.14
CA VAL A 79 -12.67 -1.39 -0.11
C VAL A 79 -11.58 -0.94 -1.09
N ALA A 80 -11.93 -0.32 -2.22
CA ALA A 80 -10.98 0.16 -3.22
C ALA A 80 -9.97 1.15 -2.63
N GLU A 81 -10.45 2.15 -1.88
CA GLU A 81 -9.60 3.12 -1.17
C GLU A 81 -8.62 2.43 -0.20
N ILE A 82 -9.09 1.43 0.55
CA ILE A 82 -8.22 0.65 1.47
C ILE A 82 -7.16 -0.13 0.69
N LYS A 83 -7.50 -0.69 -0.49
CA LYS A 83 -6.54 -1.41 -1.35
C LYS A 83 -5.45 -0.48 -1.86
N GLU A 84 -5.82 0.73 -2.27
CA GLU A 84 -4.90 1.75 -2.77
C GLU A 84 -4.00 2.28 -1.64
N ARG A 85 -4.56 2.47 -0.44
CA ARG A 85 -3.80 2.96 0.72
C ARG A 85 -2.80 1.93 1.26
N PHE A 86 -3.13 0.63 1.16
CA PHE A 86 -2.30 -0.48 1.62
C PHE A 86 -2.11 -1.53 0.51
N PRO A 87 -1.28 -1.23 -0.50
CA PRO A 87 -0.97 -2.19 -1.55
C PRO A 87 -0.23 -3.38 -0.96
N LEU A 88 -0.52 -4.56 -1.50
CA LEU A 88 0.22 -5.79 -1.21
C LEU A 88 1.12 -6.07 -2.40
N ALA A 89 2.33 -6.57 -2.13
CA ALA A 89 3.31 -6.92 -3.15
C ALA A 89 2.86 -8.14 -3.97
#